data_AF-A0A6N9TIR8-F1
#
_entry.id   AF-A0A6N9TIR8-F1
#
_cell.length_a   1.000
_cell.length_b   1.000
_cell.length_c   1.000
_cell.angle_alpha   90.00
_cell.angle_beta   90.00
_cell.angle_gamma   90.00
#
_symmetry.space_group_name_H-M   'P 1'
#
loop_
_entity.id
_entity.type
_entity.pdbx_description
1 polymer ?
#
loop_
_entity_poly.entity_id
_entity_poly.type
_entity_poly.pdbx_seq_one_letter_code
_entity_poly.pdbx_strand_id
1 'polypeptide(L)'
;MNTKVIRLILAGVGLYALFVFMIIAFYPDKPENMDWKDREEYNRVQITKLKLGSTREEVLALLGSPDLTEAKRQGVNAIQVMFFRTQHVRADGLTTQDECTPLLFENDKLIAWGEGAYSSYQES
;
A
#
# COMPACT_ATOMS: atom_id res chain seq x y z
N MET A 1 1.64 -50.40 11.84
CA MET A 1 0.56 -49.39 11.81
C MET A 1 -0.45 -49.78 10.73
N ASN A 2 -1.75 -49.68 10.98
CA ASN A 2 -2.78 -50.15 10.04
C ASN A 2 -2.79 -49.30 8.76
N THR A 3 -2.79 -49.94 7.58
CA THR A 3 -2.79 -49.26 6.27
C THR A 3 -4.00 -48.34 6.07
N LYS A 4 -5.14 -48.66 6.71
CA LYS A 4 -6.32 -47.77 6.74
C LYS A 4 -6.04 -46.46 7.48
N VAL A 5 -5.30 -46.54 8.59
CA VAL A 5 -4.92 -45.37 9.40
C VAL A 5 -3.92 -44.50 8.63
N ILE A 6 -2.95 -45.11 7.95
CA ILE A 6 -1.98 -44.36 7.10
C ILE A 6 -2.70 -43.59 5.99
N ARG A 7 -3.67 -44.22 5.30
CA ARG A 7 -4.45 -43.55 4.24
C ARG A 7 -5.28 -42.38 4.76
N LEU A 8 -5.87 -42.52 5.95
CA LEU A 8 -6.63 -41.46 6.61
C LEU A 8 -5.74 -40.27 6.97
N ILE A 9 -4.54 -40.53 7.50
CA ILE A 9 -3.56 -39.47 7.80
C ILE A 9 -3.14 -38.75 6.52
N LEU A 10 -2.81 -39.47 5.45
CA LEU A 10 -2.43 -38.87 4.16
C LEU A 10 -3.55 -38.02 3.55
N ALA A 11 -4.80 -38.49 3.64
CA ALA A 11 -5.95 -37.72 3.18
C ALA A 11 -6.12 -36.41 3.99
N GLY A 12 -5.94 -36.48 5.31
CA GLY A 12 -5.98 -35.30 6.18
C GLY A 12 -4.88 -34.28 5.85
N VAL A 13 -3.65 -34.74 5.64
CA VAL A 13 -2.52 -33.88 5.25
C VAL A 13 -2.77 -33.25 3.87
N GLY A 14 -3.27 -34.02 2.91
CA GLY A 14 -3.63 -33.50 1.59
C GLY A 14 -4.72 -32.43 1.65
N LEU A 15 -5.76 -32.66 2.48
CA LEU A 15 -6.83 -31.68 2.68
C LEU A 15 -6.31 -30.40 3.35
N TYR A 16 -5.42 -30.52 4.35
CA TYR A 16 -4.80 -29.37 5.00
C TYR A 16 -3.92 -28.57 4.03
N ALA A 17 -3.10 -29.25 3.22
CA ALA A 17 -2.27 -28.60 2.20
C ALA A 17 -3.11 -27.84 1.17
N LEU A 18 -4.22 -28.43 0.71
CA LEU A 18 -5.17 -27.78 -0.20
C LEU A 18 -5.79 -26.52 0.44
N PHE A 19 -6.15 -26.59 1.72
CA PHE A 19 -6.69 -25.47 2.47
C PHE A 19 -5.69 -24.31 2.61
N VAL A 20 -4.44 -24.62 3.00
CA VAL A 20 -3.36 -23.61 3.10
C VAL A 20 -3.09 -22.96 1.74
N PHE A 21 -3.04 -23.76 0.66
CA PHE A 21 -2.88 -23.24 -0.69
C PHE A 21 -4.02 -22.28 -1.08
N MET A 22 -5.27 -22.61 -0.75
CA MET A 22 -6.39 -21.71 -0.98
C MET A 22 -6.24 -20.39 -0.21
N ILE A 23 -5.84 -20.42 1.07
CA ILE A 23 -5.62 -19.18 1.83
C ILE A 23 -4.61 -18.29 1.13
N ILE A 24 -3.44 -18.83 0.76
CA ILE A 24 -2.37 -18.05 0.12
C ILE A 24 -2.80 -17.51 -1.25
N ALA A 25 -3.53 -18.30 -2.04
CA ALA A 25 -3.96 -17.91 -3.37
C ALA A 25 -5.07 -16.84 -3.38
N PHE A 26 -5.98 -16.87 -2.39
CA PHE A 26 -7.15 -15.99 -2.35
C PHE A 26 -7.02 -14.82 -1.36
N TYR A 27 -6.06 -14.85 -0.44
CA TYR A 27 -5.81 -13.80 0.56
C TYR A 27 -4.33 -13.35 0.53
N PRO A 28 -3.87 -12.70 -0.55
CA PRO A 28 -2.53 -12.14 -0.59
C PRO A 28 -2.38 -11.03 0.46
N ASP A 29 -1.20 -10.97 1.08
CA ASP A 29 -0.87 -9.92 2.04
C ASP A 29 -0.91 -8.55 1.37
N LYS A 30 -1.75 -7.66 1.88
CA LYS A 30 -1.81 -6.26 1.45
C LYS A 30 -0.84 -5.43 2.28
N PRO A 31 -0.20 -4.38 1.70
CA PRO A 31 0.63 -3.45 2.47
C PRO A 31 -0.07 -2.84 3.69
N GLU A 32 -1.41 -2.72 3.63
CA GLU A 32 -2.26 -2.23 4.71
C GLU A 32 -2.25 -3.11 5.97
N ASN A 33 -1.96 -4.41 5.82
CA ASN A 33 -1.94 -5.38 6.90
C ASN A 33 -0.53 -5.59 7.47
N MET A 34 0.49 -4.95 6.91
CA MET A 34 1.86 -5.04 7.41
C MET A 34 1.98 -4.32 8.77
N ASP A 35 2.93 -4.76 9.59
CA ASP A 35 3.32 -3.96 10.76
C ASP A 35 3.76 -2.57 10.30
N TRP A 36 3.50 -1.56 11.11
CA TRP A 36 3.73 -0.17 10.72
C TRP A 36 5.19 0.10 10.32
N LYS A 37 6.16 -0.58 10.93
CA LYS A 37 7.59 -0.44 10.58
C LYS A 37 7.89 -1.04 9.21
N ASP A 38 7.36 -2.23 8.94
CA ASP A 38 7.57 -2.91 7.67
C ASP A 38 6.88 -2.14 6.54
N ARG A 39 5.68 -1.60 6.79
CA ARG A 39 4.95 -0.76 5.84
C ARG A 39 5.70 0.52 5.52
N GLU A 40 6.29 1.17 6.53
CA GLU A 40 7.09 2.38 6.36
C GLU A 40 8.29 2.15 5.43
N GLU A 41 9.07 1.09 5.69
CA GLU A 41 10.20 0.72 4.85
C GLU A 41 9.75 0.29 3.44
N TYR A 42 8.67 -0.48 3.36
CA TYR A 42 8.08 -0.89 2.09
C TYR A 42 7.69 0.31 1.24
N ASN A 43 6.94 1.27 1.80
CA ASN A 43 6.54 2.49 1.11
C ASN A 43 7.77 3.27 0.62
N ARG A 44 8.78 3.45 1.49
CA ARG A 44 10.02 4.15 1.16
C ARG A 44 10.69 3.53 -0.07
N VAL A 45 10.81 2.20 -0.11
CA VAL A 45 11.43 1.49 -1.24
C VAL A 45 10.55 1.53 -2.49
N GLN A 46 9.24 1.28 -2.39
CA GLN A 46 8.37 1.24 -3.57
C GLN A 46 8.19 2.61 -4.23
N ILE A 47 8.15 3.69 -3.45
CA ILE A 47 8.04 5.05 -3.99
C ILE A 47 9.21 5.38 -4.92
N THR A 48 10.42 4.87 -4.66
CA THR A 48 11.58 5.05 -5.56
C THR A 48 11.39 4.43 -6.95
N LYS A 49 10.45 3.51 -7.09
CA LYS A 49 10.16 2.78 -8.34
C LYS A 49 8.97 3.36 -9.10
N LEU A 50 8.30 4.36 -8.54
CA LEU A 50 7.16 5.02 -9.18
C LEU A 50 7.58 5.73 -10.47
N LYS A 51 6.62 5.87 -11.38
CA LYS A 51 6.81 6.55 -12.65
C LYS A 51 5.75 7.62 -12.79
N LEU A 52 6.14 8.77 -13.32
CA LEU A 52 5.19 9.80 -13.71
C LEU A 52 4.18 9.22 -14.72
N GLY A 53 2.92 9.60 -14.58
CA GLY A 53 1.80 9.10 -15.38
C GLY A 53 1.20 7.77 -14.90
N SER A 54 1.75 7.14 -13.85
CA SER A 54 1.08 6.04 -13.15
C SER A 54 -0.32 6.46 -12.73
N THR A 55 -1.28 5.56 -12.88
CA THR A 55 -2.65 5.80 -12.43
C THR A 55 -2.73 5.75 -10.91
N ARG A 56 -3.71 6.45 -10.35
CA ARG A 56 -4.05 6.35 -8.93
C ARG A 56 -4.29 4.90 -8.52
N GLU A 57 -5.00 4.13 -9.34
CA GLU A 57 -5.32 2.73 -9.08
C GLU A 57 -4.07 1.85 -9.03
N GLU A 58 -3.09 2.07 -9.92
CA GLU A 58 -1.79 1.36 -9.87
C GLU A 58 -1.01 1.72 -8.61
N VAL A 59 -1.01 2.99 -8.19
CA VAL A 59 -0.33 3.41 -6.95
C VAL A 59 -0.99 2.78 -5.73
N LEU A 60 -2.32 2.79 -5.66
CA LEU A 60 -3.06 2.16 -4.55
C LEU A 60 -2.90 0.64 -4.53
N ALA A 61 -2.80 -0.01 -5.70
CA ALA A 61 -2.51 -1.44 -5.77
C ALA A 61 -1.10 -1.76 -5.25
N LEU A 62 -0.13 -0.85 -5.45
CA LEU A 62 1.25 -1.03 -5.01
C LEU A 62 1.47 -0.69 -3.53
N LEU A 63 0.96 0.45 -3.08
CA LEU A 63 1.23 1.02 -1.75
C LEU A 63 0.11 0.76 -0.73
N GLY A 64 -1.06 0.31 -1.19
CA GLY A 64 -2.27 0.24 -0.39
C GLY A 64 -2.93 1.61 -0.22
N SER A 65 -3.82 1.71 0.76
CA SER A 65 -4.49 2.95 1.12
C SER A 65 -3.50 3.98 1.68
N PRO A 66 -3.64 5.28 1.37
CA PRO A 66 -2.81 6.33 1.96
C PRO A 66 -3.18 6.59 3.44
N ASP A 67 -2.25 7.18 4.19
CA ASP A 67 -2.46 7.57 5.58
C ASP A 67 -3.27 8.86 5.69
N LEU A 68 -3.02 9.82 4.78
CA LEU A 68 -3.76 11.08 4.68
C LEU A 68 -4.05 11.38 3.20
N THR A 69 -5.12 12.12 2.95
CA THR A 69 -5.48 12.57 1.60
C THR A 69 -6.06 13.97 1.62
N GLU A 70 -5.70 14.77 0.64
CA GLU A 70 -6.34 16.06 0.38
C GLU A 70 -6.66 16.18 -1.10
N ALA A 71 -7.76 16.83 -1.45
CA ALA A 71 -8.14 17.04 -2.84
C ALA A 71 -8.87 18.36 -3.02
N LYS A 72 -8.68 18.97 -4.19
CA LYS A 72 -9.40 20.18 -4.63
C LYS A 72 -9.64 20.14 -6.14
N ARG A 73 -10.53 21.02 -6.59
CA ARG A 73 -10.73 21.27 -8.02
C ARG A 73 -10.02 22.57 -8.41
N GLN A 74 -9.22 22.51 -9.47
CA GLN A 74 -8.64 23.67 -10.12
C GLN A 74 -9.26 23.79 -11.52
N GLY A 75 -10.29 24.62 -11.64
CA GLY A 75 -11.09 24.70 -12.87
C GLY A 75 -11.74 23.35 -13.20
N VAL A 76 -11.33 22.74 -14.32
CA VAL A 76 -11.83 21.44 -14.79
C VAL A 76 -11.03 20.27 -14.19
N ASN A 77 -9.80 20.52 -13.75
CA ASN A 77 -8.89 19.51 -13.25
C ASN A 77 -9.21 19.13 -11.80
N ALA A 78 -9.15 17.84 -11.50
CA ALA A 78 -9.15 17.33 -10.13
C ALA A 78 -7.72 17.13 -9.67
N ILE A 79 -7.30 17.87 -8.65
CA ILE A 79 -5.97 17.77 -8.05
C ILE A 79 -6.11 17.07 -6.70
N GLN A 80 -5.34 16.01 -6.48
CA GLN A 80 -5.35 15.23 -5.25
C GLN A 80 -3.92 14.95 -4.79
N VAL A 81 -3.66 15.10 -3.50
CA VAL A 81 -2.42 14.65 -2.88
C VAL A 81 -2.71 13.52 -1.91
N MET A 82 -1.92 12.46 -1.98
CA MET A 82 -1.98 11.31 -1.09
C MET A 82 -0.67 11.21 -0.32
N PHE A 83 -0.76 10.98 0.98
CA PHE A 83 0.41 10.90 1.86
C PHE A 83 0.57 9.45 2.30
N PHE A 84 1.79 8.92 2.13
CA PHE A 84 2.17 7.59 2.58
C PHE A 84 3.29 7.71 3.59
N ARG A 85 3.16 7.07 4.75
CA ARG A 85 4.19 7.06 5.79
C ARG A 85 5.46 6.41 5.25
N THR A 86 6.59 7.13 5.37
CA THR A 86 7.91 6.71 4.86
C THR A 86 9.03 6.91 5.86
N GLN A 87 8.76 7.57 6.98
CA GLN A 87 9.74 7.82 8.02
C GLN A 87 9.09 8.00 9.39
N HIS A 88 9.78 7.55 10.42
CA HIS A 88 9.39 7.76 11.80
C HIS A 88 10.01 9.04 12.35
N VAL A 89 9.17 9.98 12.79
CA VAL A 89 9.59 11.22 13.47
C VAL A 89 9.20 11.18 14.95
N ARG A 90 7.99 10.70 15.28
CA ARG A 90 7.48 10.67 16.66
C ARG A 90 6.78 9.35 17.02
N ALA A 91 6.94 8.93 18.27
CA ALA A 91 6.34 7.72 18.83
C ALA A 91 5.10 8.03 19.68
N ASP A 92 4.21 8.90 19.19
CA ASP A 92 2.96 9.29 19.86
C ASP A 92 1.73 8.49 19.38
N GLY A 93 1.91 7.61 18.40
CA GLY A 93 0.85 6.77 17.84
C GLY A 93 -0.04 7.50 16.83
N LEU A 94 0.29 8.73 16.45
CA LEU A 94 -0.36 9.48 15.39
C LEU A 94 0.55 9.52 14.16
N THR A 95 -0.04 9.52 12.97
CA THR A 95 0.69 9.76 11.72
C THR A 95 0.47 11.22 11.32
N THR A 96 1.55 11.96 11.17
CA THR A 96 1.53 13.36 10.74
C THR A 96 2.16 13.54 9.36
N GLN A 97 1.89 14.68 8.69
CA GLN A 97 2.36 14.91 7.32
C GLN A 97 3.90 14.90 7.20
N ASP A 98 4.62 15.31 8.24
CA ASP A 98 6.10 15.29 8.31
C ASP A 98 6.70 13.87 8.41
N GLU A 99 5.87 12.85 8.63
CA GLU A 99 6.25 11.43 8.59
C GLU A 99 5.99 10.77 7.23
N CYS A 100 5.42 11.53 6.28
CA CYS A 100 4.90 11.00 5.03
C CYS A 100 5.60 11.59 3.81
N THR A 101 5.64 10.81 2.73
CA THR A 101 5.94 11.30 1.40
C THR A 101 4.64 11.59 0.64
N PRO A 102 4.42 12.84 0.19
CA PRO A 102 3.25 13.20 -0.60
C PRO A 102 3.42 12.78 -2.05
N LEU A 103 2.35 12.24 -2.65
CA LEU A 103 2.21 11.91 -4.07
C LEU A 103 1.09 12.75 -4.64
N LEU A 104 1.40 13.59 -5.63
CA LEU A 104 0.47 14.51 -6.26
C LEU A 104 -0.09 13.92 -7.55
N PHE A 105 -1.41 13.97 -7.66
CA PHE A 105 -2.19 13.49 -8.78
C PHE A 105 -2.98 14.64 -9.42
N GLU A 106 -3.00 14.65 -10.73
CA GLU A 106 -3.93 15.45 -11.54
C GLU A 106 -4.74 14.51 -12.41
N ASN A 107 -6.06 14.57 -12.32
CA ASN A 107 -6.98 13.73 -13.10
C ASN A 107 -6.62 12.23 -13.03
N ASP A 108 -6.41 11.73 -11.80
CA ASP A 108 -6.02 10.34 -11.49
C ASP A 108 -4.65 9.89 -12.04
N LYS A 109 -3.79 10.84 -12.42
CA LYS A 109 -2.43 10.56 -12.91
C LYS A 109 -1.37 11.16 -11.98
N LEU A 110 -0.38 10.36 -11.61
CA LEU A 110 0.75 10.79 -10.79
C LEU A 110 1.61 11.80 -11.56
N ILE A 111 1.69 13.04 -11.07
CA ILE A 111 2.45 14.13 -11.70
C ILE A 111 3.67 14.59 -10.89
N ALA A 112 3.71 14.31 -9.59
CA ALA A 112 4.87 14.61 -8.74
C ALA A 112 4.83 13.78 -7.45
N TRP A 113 5.97 13.67 -6.76
CA TRP A 113 6.05 13.15 -5.39
C TRP A 113 7.22 13.77 -4.62
N GLY A 114 7.20 13.67 -3.29
CA GLY A 114 8.20 14.29 -2.40
C GLY A 114 7.84 15.72 -2.00
N GLU A 115 8.68 16.39 -1.22
CA GLU A 115 8.37 17.71 -0.60
C GLU A 115 7.79 18.73 -1.60
N GLY A 116 8.37 18.84 -2.80
CA GLY A 116 7.89 19.76 -3.83
C GLY A 116 6.46 19.47 -4.32
N ALA A 117 6.00 18.23 -4.24
CA ALA A 117 4.66 17.85 -4.68
C ALA A 117 3.56 18.47 -3.80
N TYR A 118 3.79 18.59 -2.49
CA TYR A 118 2.82 19.24 -1.61
C TYR A 118 2.82 20.76 -1.78
N SER A 119 3.99 21.38 -2.00
CA SER A 119 4.06 22.81 -2.35
C SER A 119 3.30 23.09 -3.65
N SER A 120 3.49 22.29 -4.69
CA SER A 120 2.73 22.42 -5.94
C SER A 120 1.22 22.23 -5.73
N TYR A 121 0.82 21.30 -4.87
CA TYR A 121 -0.59 21.15 -4.49
C TYR A 121 -1.15 22.43 -3.87
N GLN A 122 -0.44 23.06 -2.93
CA GLN A 122 -0.89 24.28 -2.28
C GLN A 122 -1.03 25.46 -3.25
N GLU A 123 -0.11 25.58 -4.22
CA GLU A 123 -0.12 26.62 -5.25
C GLU A 123 -1.15 26.42 -6.37
N SER A 124 -1.68 25.19 -6.50
CA SER A 124 -2.73 24.85 -7.48
C SER A 124 -4.12 25.40 -7.14
#